data_AF-A0A250L0J5-F1
#
_entry.id   AF-A0A250L0J5-F1
#
_cell.length_a   1.000
_cell.length_b   1.000
_cell.length_c   1.000
_cell.angle_alpha   90.00
_cell.angle_beta   90.00
_cell.angle_gamma   90.00
#
_symmetry.space_group_name_H-M   'P 1'
#
loop_
_entity.id
_entity.type
_entity.pdbx_description
1 polymer ?
#
loop_
_entity_poly.entity_id
_entity_poly.type
_entity_poly.pdbx_seq_one_letter_code
_entity_poly.pdbx_strand_id
1 'polypeptide(L)'
;MQAHIRGRILMEYANHFGHLLLTTGNKSEMSVGYATLYGDMSRGLNLIGDLWKTDVYALAEHLNEVAGRDVIPRAVIEKAPSAELADGQRGEDSLPPYPVLDALLKLILEPDLLTVDERAEALALAGKASPDVQQKVVRMVKYAEFKRRQAPPIIRVHRRAFGFGRRMPLAQRFVPDAADIVRNHG
;
A
#
# COMPACT_ATOMS: atom_id res chain seq x y z
N MET A 1 10.73 -14.18 9.74
CA MET A 1 12.08 -14.73 9.44
C MET A 1 12.35 -14.79 7.94
N GLN A 2 11.52 -15.50 7.16
CA GLN A 2 11.78 -15.69 5.72
C GLN A 2 11.96 -14.37 4.93
N ALA A 3 11.13 -13.35 5.16
CA ALA A 3 11.23 -12.07 4.45
C ALA A 3 12.59 -11.36 4.67
N HIS A 4 13.12 -11.39 5.90
CA HIS A 4 14.44 -10.81 6.21
C HIS A 4 15.57 -11.56 5.49
N ILE A 5 15.49 -12.89 5.40
CA ILE A 5 16.48 -13.70 4.69
C ILE A 5 16.47 -13.35 3.19
N ARG A 6 15.28 -13.27 2.57
CA ARG A 6 15.15 -12.87 1.16
C ARG A 6 15.73 -11.48 0.91
N GLY A 7 15.35 -10.50 1.73
CA GLY A 7 15.86 -9.13 1.62
C GLY A 7 17.38 -9.06 1.76
N ARG A 8 17.97 -9.81 2.70
CA ARG A 8 19.43 -9.87 2.86
C ARG A 8 20.12 -10.48 1.65
N ILE A 9 19.63 -11.63 1.15
CA ILE A 9 20.22 -12.29 -0.03
C ILE A 9 20.21 -11.36 -1.25
N LEU A 10 19.08 -10.70 -1.52
CA LEU A 10 18.95 -9.79 -2.65
C LEU A 10 19.85 -8.56 -2.50
N MET A 11 20.02 -8.04 -1.28
CA MET A 11 20.93 -6.95 -1.01
C MET A 11 22.40 -7.35 -1.24
N GLU A 12 22.82 -8.53 -0.78
CA GLU A 12 24.17 -9.03 -1.04
C GLU A 12 24.43 -9.20 -2.53
N TYR A 13 23.45 -9.73 -3.27
CA TYR A 13 23.52 -9.84 -4.72
C TYR A 13 23.66 -8.46 -5.38
N ALA A 14 22.82 -7.49 -4.99
CA ALA A 14 22.87 -6.14 -5.52
C ALA A 14 24.23 -5.48 -5.28
N ASN A 15 24.79 -5.62 -4.07
CA ASN A 15 26.11 -5.08 -3.72
C ASN A 15 27.23 -5.75 -4.53
N HIS A 16 27.19 -7.08 -4.69
CA HIS A 16 28.24 -7.82 -5.41
C HIS A 16 28.32 -7.44 -6.89
N PHE A 17 27.19 -7.24 -7.55
CA PHE A 17 27.12 -6.93 -8.98
C PHE A 17 26.95 -5.44 -9.29
N GLY A 18 26.96 -4.56 -8.28
CA GLY A 18 26.75 -3.12 -8.47
C GLY A 18 25.36 -2.75 -8.99
N HIS A 19 24.34 -3.52 -8.61
CA HIS A 19 22.94 -3.26 -8.99
C HIS A 19 22.20 -2.45 -7.92
N LEU A 20 21.07 -1.86 -8.32
CA LEU A 20 20.13 -1.23 -7.40
C LEU A 20 19.02 -2.21 -7.05
N LEU A 21 18.83 -2.49 -5.76
CA LEU A 21 17.70 -3.30 -5.32
C LEU A 21 16.39 -2.52 -5.49
N LEU A 22 15.41 -3.16 -6.13
CA LEU A 22 14.05 -2.62 -6.25
C LEU A 22 13.13 -3.32 -5.26
N THR A 23 12.37 -2.53 -4.51
CA THR A 23 11.28 -3.02 -3.67
C THR A 23 9.94 -2.88 -4.38
N THR A 24 8.98 -3.72 -3.99
CA THR A 24 7.70 -3.88 -4.69
C THR A 24 6.48 -3.60 -3.80
N GLY A 25 6.69 -2.96 -2.64
CA GLY A 25 5.57 -2.58 -1.78
C GLY A 25 4.77 -1.44 -2.40
N ASN A 26 3.45 -1.57 -2.50
CA ASN A 26 2.60 -0.50 -3.05
C ASN A 26 2.11 0.45 -1.94
N LYS A 27 1.47 1.56 -2.34
CA LYS A 27 0.98 2.58 -1.42
C LYS A 27 -0.03 2.04 -0.43
N SER A 28 -0.90 1.10 -0.83
CA SER A 28 -1.91 0.50 0.05
C SER A 28 -1.26 -0.29 1.19
N GLU A 29 -0.30 -1.16 0.87
CA GLU A 29 0.47 -1.95 1.83
C GLU A 29 1.28 -1.04 2.78
N MET A 30 1.98 -0.05 2.21
CA MET A 30 2.77 0.92 2.99
C MET A 30 1.88 1.80 3.89
N SER A 31 0.65 2.09 3.46
CA SER A 31 -0.30 2.88 4.23
C SER A 31 -0.69 2.20 5.53
N VAL A 32 -0.94 0.90 5.49
CA VAL A 32 -1.36 0.13 6.68
C VAL A 32 -0.21 -0.64 7.34
N GLY A 33 1.00 -0.51 6.81
CA GLY A 33 2.20 -1.16 7.34
C GLY A 33 2.21 -2.67 7.11
N TYR A 34 1.53 -3.13 6.05
CA TYR A 34 1.53 -4.50 5.57
C TYR A 34 2.82 -4.82 4.81
N ALA A 35 3.92 -4.67 5.54
CA ALA A 35 5.27 -4.88 5.03
C ALA A 35 6.18 -5.27 6.21
N THR A 36 7.23 -6.01 5.89
CA THR A 36 8.25 -6.45 6.84
C THR A 36 9.48 -5.55 6.77
N LEU A 37 9.74 -4.80 7.85
CA LEU A 37 10.94 -3.96 7.93
C LEU A 37 12.21 -4.77 7.69
N TYR A 38 13.08 -4.26 6.82
CA TYR A 38 14.32 -4.93 6.40
C TYR A 38 14.12 -6.30 5.72
N GLY A 39 12.88 -6.63 5.36
CA GLY A 39 12.51 -7.75 4.49
C GLY A 39 12.16 -7.24 3.11
N ASP A 40 10.86 -7.16 2.80
CA ASP A 40 10.33 -6.59 1.55
C ASP A 40 10.55 -5.07 1.44
N MET A 41 10.82 -4.38 2.55
CA MET A 41 11.22 -2.97 2.60
C MET A 41 12.75 -2.77 2.55
N SER A 42 13.51 -3.79 2.15
CA SER A 42 14.98 -3.68 2.10
C SER A 42 15.42 -2.62 1.08
N ARG A 43 16.42 -1.82 1.47
CA ARG A 43 16.77 -0.51 0.87
C ARG A 43 16.99 -0.54 -0.65
N GLY A 44 16.90 0.62 -1.30
CA GLY A 44 17.18 0.79 -2.72
C GLY A 44 16.26 1.84 -3.35
N LEU A 45 15.33 1.40 -4.19
CA LEU A 45 14.28 2.24 -4.78
C LEU A 45 12.95 1.48 -4.82
N ASN A 46 11.83 2.19 -4.68
CA ASN A 46 10.50 1.63 -4.88
C ASN A 46 9.77 2.35 -6.01
N LEU A 47 9.59 1.65 -7.12
CA LEU A 47 8.99 2.22 -8.32
C LEU A 47 7.47 2.39 -8.21
N ILE A 48 6.81 1.51 -7.45
CA ILE A 48 5.35 1.47 -7.33
C ILE A 48 4.84 1.90 -5.94
N GLY A 49 5.73 2.41 -5.10
CA GLY A 49 5.42 2.76 -3.71
C GLY A 49 4.43 3.90 -3.53
N ASP A 50 4.16 4.66 -4.59
CA ASP A 50 3.10 5.69 -4.61
C ASP A 50 1.86 5.26 -5.39
N LEU A 51 1.79 4.03 -5.93
CA LEU A 51 0.59 3.50 -6.58
C LEU A 51 -0.31 2.78 -5.58
N TRP A 52 -1.62 3.05 -5.61
CA TRP A 52 -2.60 2.24 -4.90
C TRP A 52 -2.62 0.82 -5.48
N LYS A 53 -3.06 -0.18 -4.73
CA LYS A 53 -3.12 -1.56 -5.24
C LYS A 53 -4.04 -1.65 -6.45
N THR A 54 -5.16 -0.93 -6.44
CA THR A 54 -6.03 -0.81 -7.62
C THR A 54 -5.30 -0.24 -8.82
N ASP A 55 -4.40 0.73 -8.62
CA ASP A 55 -3.60 1.32 -9.71
C ASP A 55 -2.57 0.32 -10.24
N VAL A 56 -1.98 -0.51 -9.38
CA VAL A 56 -1.04 -1.57 -9.80
C VAL A 56 -1.75 -2.57 -10.72
N TYR A 57 -2.97 -2.98 -10.38
CA TYR A 57 -3.79 -3.85 -11.26
C TYR A 57 -4.12 -3.15 -12.57
N ALA A 58 -4.60 -1.90 -12.52
CA ALA A 58 -4.94 -1.13 -13.72
C ALA A 58 -3.72 -0.92 -14.64
N LEU A 59 -2.55 -0.64 -14.06
CA LEU A 59 -1.31 -0.49 -14.80
C LEU A 59 -0.86 -1.81 -15.46
N ALA A 60 -1.03 -2.93 -14.76
CA ALA A 60 -0.68 -4.24 -15.31
C ALA A 60 -1.53 -4.59 -16.54
N GLU A 61 -2.85 -4.34 -16.46
CA GLU A 61 -3.77 -4.52 -17.59
C GLU A 61 -3.39 -3.60 -18.75
N HIS A 62 -3.17 -2.32 -18.46
CA HIS A 62 -2.78 -1.35 -19.47
C HIS A 62 -1.48 -1.73 -20.19
N LEU A 63 -0.48 -2.27 -19.48
CA LEU A 63 0.77 -2.74 -20.09
C LEU A 63 0.57 -3.91 -21.05
N ASN A 64 -0.32 -4.85 -20.72
CA ASN A 64 -0.67 -5.96 -21.60
C ASN A 64 -1.43 -5.48 -22.84
N GLU A 65 -2.39 -4.56 -22.67
CA GLU A 65 -3.14 -3.94 -23.76
C GLU A 65 -2.21 -3.22 -24.75
N VAL A 66 -1.31 -2.35 -24.23
CA VAL A 66 -0.35 -1.59 -25.06
C VAL A 66 0.62 -2.52 -25.79
N ALA A 67 1.03 -3.63 -25.16
CA ALA A 67 1.92 -4.61 -25.76
C ALA A 67 1.22 -5.53 -26.78
N GLY A 68 -0.12 -5.56 -26.81
CA GLY A 68 -0.90 -6.49 -27.63
C GLY A 68 -0.69 -7.97 -27.24
N ARG A 69 -0.15 -8.24 -26.05
CA ARG A 69 0.13 -9.58 -25.51
C ARG A 69 0.29 -9.53 -23.99
N ASP A 70 0.19 -10.69 -23.35
CA ASP A 70 0.44 -10.85 -21.92
C ASP A 70 1.94 -10.75 -21.60
N VAL A 71 2.44 -9.52 -21.41
CA VAL A 71 3.78 -9.28 -20.85
C VAL A 71 3.81 -9.62 -19.37
N ILE A 72 2.73 -9.29 -18.66
CA ILE A 72 2.43 -9.76 -17.32
C ILE A 72 1.44 -10.92 -17.47
N PRO A 73 1.80 -12.16 -17.08
CA PRO A 73 0.92 -13.31 -17.28
C PRO A 73 -0.44 -13.12 -16.61
N ARG A 74 -1.52 -13.49 -17.31
CA ARG A 74 -2.89 -13.38 -16.79
C ARG A 74 -3.07 -14.03 -15.42
N ALA A 75 -2.45 -15.19 -15.22
CA ALA A 75 -2.46 -15.91 -13.96
C ALA A 75 -1.89 -15.10 -12.77
N VAL A 76 -0.99 -14.14 -13.00
CA VAL A 76 -0.46 -13.26 -11.94
C VAL A 76 -1.47 -12.18 -11.56
N ILE A 77 -2.22 -11.67 -12.53
CA ILE A 77 -3.24 -10.62 -12.34
C ILE A 77 -4.49 -11.20 -11.67
N GLU A 78 -4.94 -12.38 -12.10
CA GLU A 78 -6.15 -13.02 -11.58
C GLU A 78 -5.94 -13.73 -10.24
N LYS A 79 -4.69 -13.99 -9.87
CA LYS A 79 -4.37 -14.60 -8.57
C LYS A 79 -4.90 -13.71 -7.46
N ALA A 80 -5.74 -14.29 -6.60
CA ALA A 80 -6.22 -13.63 -5.40
C ALA A 80 -5.01 -13.13 -4.58
N PRO A 81 -5.03 -11.88 -4.08
CA PRO A 81 -3.92 -11.38 -3.31
C PRO A 81 -3.71 -12.21 -2.04
N SER A 82 -2.61 -12.96 -1.98
CA SER A 82 -2.22 -13.74 -0.82
C SER A 82 -0.91 -13.24 -0.25
N ALA A 83 -0.81 -13.17 1.08
CA ALA A 83 0.46 -12.93 1.75
C ALA A 83 1.24 -14.25 1.78
N GLU A 84 1.97 -14.54 0.71
CA GLU A 84 2.73 -15.77 0.58
C GLU A 84 3.99 -15.77 1.45
N LEU A 85 3.85 -16.14 2.73
CA LEU A 85 5.00 -16.46 3.57
C LEU A 85 4.85 -17.71 4.47
N ALA A 86 3.72 -18.42 4.46
CA ALA A 86 3.61 -19.76 5.06
C ALA A 86 2.49 -20.61 4.46
N ASP A 87 2.69 -21.92 4.33
CA ASP A 87 1.62 -22.89 4.06
C ASP A 87 0.56 -22.77 5.18
N GLY A 88 -0.67 -22.41 4.79
CA GLY A 88 -1.77 -22.19 5.73
C GLY A 88 -1.87 -20.78 6.32
N GLN A 89 -0.98 -19.83 5.97
CA GLN A 89 -1.27 -18.41 6.20
C GLN A 89 -2.34 -17.95 5.21
N ARG A 90 -3.60 -17.97 5.65
CA ARG A 90 -4.65 -17.17 5.01
C ARG A 90 -4.31 -15.71 5.25
N GLY A 91 -3.60 -15.09 4.31
CA GLY A 91 -3.38 -13.64 4.29
C GLY A 91 -4.68 -12.82 4.23
N GLU A 92 -5.82 -13.49 4.04
CA GLU A 92 -7.18 -12.96 3.99
C GLU A 92 -7.69 -12.44 5.36
N ASP A 93 -7.07 -12.77 6.49
CA ASP A 93 -7.67 -12.46 7.80
C ASP A 93 -7.42 -11.02 8.31
N SER A 94 -6.65 -10.17 7.61
CA SER A 94 -6.22 -8.89 8.17
C SER A 94 -6.70 -7.61 7.49
N LEU A 95 -6.93 -7.61 6.16
CA LEU A 95 -7.28 -6.41 5.40
C LEU A 95 -8.61 -6.58 4.65
N PRO A 96 -9.42 -5.51 4.51
CA PRO A 96 -10.55 -5.55 3.59
C PRO A 96 -10.08 -5.66 2.13
N PRO A 97 -10.97 -6.04 1.19
CA PRO A 97 -10.64 -6.06 -0.24
C PRO A 97 -10.02 -4.74 -0.70
N TYR A 98 -9.03 -4.80 -1.59
CA TYR A 98 -8.26 -3.62 -1.99
C TYR A 98 -9.11 -2.44 -2.51
N PRO A 99 -10.18 -2.62 -3.30
CA PRO A 99 -11.04 -1.49 -3.68
C PRO A 99 -11.64 -0.76 -2.47
N VAL A 100 -11.99 -1.50 -1.41
CA VAL A 100 -12.52 -0.95 -0.14
C VAL A 100 -11.39 -0.33 0.69
N LEU A 101 -10.24 -1.00 0.78
CA LEU A 101 -9.07 -0.50 1.48
C LEU A 101 -8.58 0.82 0.89
N ASP A 102 -8.39 0.86 -0.43
CA ASP A 102 -7.84 2.02 -1.14
C ASP A 102 -8.79 3.21 -1.04
N ALA A 103 -10.12 2.98 -1.09
CA ALA A 103 -11.12 4.01 -0.83
C ALA A 103 -11.02 4.59 0.59
N LEU A 104 -10.92 3.74 1.62
CA LEU A 104 -10.70 4.18 2.99
C LEU A 104 -9.40 4.98 3.13
N LEU A 105 -8.31 4.48 2.53
CA LEU A 105 -7.00 5.12 2.60
C LEU A 105 -6.99 6.49 1.92
N LYS A 106 -7.67 6.65 0.77
CA LYS A 106 -7.84 7.94 0.10
C LYS A 106 -8.54 8.96 1.01
N LEU A 107 -9.65 8.56 1.65
CA LEU A 107 -10.37 9.39 2.62
C LEU A 107 -9.53 9.73 3.86
N ILE A 108 -8.67 8.82 4.33
CA ILE A 108 -7.83 9.03 5.52
C ILE A 108 -6.60 9.90 5.22
N LEU A 109 -5.96 9.68 4.07
CA LEU A 109 -4.62 10.18 3.79
C LEU A 109 -4.63 11.41 2.89
N GLU A 110 -5.60 11.52 1.98
CA GLU A 110 -5.69 12.59 0.98
C GLU A 110 -7.12 13.14 0.81
N PRO A 111 -7.92 13.33 1.88
CA PRO A 111 -9.30 13.77 1.76
C PRO A 111 -9.44 15.12 1.05
N ASP A 112 -8.50 16.02 1.25
CA ASP A 112 -8.48 17.37 0.66
C ASP A 112 -8.08 17.38 -0.82
N LEU A 113 -7.70 16.23 -1.39
CA LEU A 113 -7.25 16.10 -2.77
C LEU A 113 -8.24 15.35 -3.66
N LEU A 114 -9.35 14.85 -3.11
CA LEU A 114 -10.39 14.16 -3.86
C LEU A 114 -11.35 15.18 -4.49
N THR A 115 -11.70 14.95 -5.76
CA THR A 115 -12.84 15.63 -6.40
C THR A 115 -14.15 15.21 -5.72
N VAL A 116 -15.24 15.91 -6.03
CA VAL A 116 -16.58 15.55 -5.53
C VAL A 116 -16.96 14.13 -5.92
N ASP A 117 -16.69 13.74 -7.18
CA ASP A 117 -17.00 12.41 -7.70
C ASP A 117 -16.11 11.32 -7.08
N GLU A 118 -14.80 11.56 -7.00
CA GLU A 118 -13.85 10.63 -6.37
C GLU A 118 -14.20 10.41 -4.88
N ARG A 119 -14.62 11.47 -4.19
CA ARG A 119 -15.08 11.39 -2.80
C ARG A 119 -16.35 10.54 -2.68
N ALA A 120 -17.34 10.80 -3.53
CA ALA A 120 -18.61 10.06 -3.49
C ALA A 120 -18.38 8.56 -3.73
N GLU A 121 -17.54 8.21 -4.71
CA GLU A 121 -17.14 6.82 -4.97
C GLU A 121 -16.39 6.21 -3.78
N ALA A 122 -15.41 6.93 -3.23
CA ALA A 122 -14.65 6.45 -2.08
C ALA A 122 -15.55 6.23 -0.85
N LEU A 123 -16.51 7.11 -0.58
CA LEU A 123 -17.49 6.94 0.50
C LEU A 123 -18.38 5.72 0.27
N ALA A 124 -18.86 5.52 -0.97
CA ALA A 124 -19.70 4.36 -1.31
C ALA A 124 -18.94 3.03 -1.14
N LEU A 125 -17.68 2.97 -1.55
CA LEU A 125 -16.82 1.79 -1.37
C LEU A 125 -16.44 1.58 0.10
N ALA A 126 -16.03 2.63 0.80
CA ALA A 126 -15.69 2.59 2.22
C ALA A 126 -16.88 2.14 3.08
N GLY A 127 -18.10 2.54 2.72
CA GLY A 127 -19.35 2.13 3.38
C GLY A 127 -19.63 0.63 3.33
N LYS A 128 -18.95 -0.13 2.46
CA LYS A 128 -19.03 -1.60 2.42
C LYS A 128 -18.29 -2.27 3.57
N ALA A 129 -17.36 -1.57 4.22
CA ALA A 129 -16.66 -2.08 5.41
C ALA A 129 -17.46 -1.77 6.68
N SER A 130 -17.49 -2.72 7.63
CA SER A 130 -18.08 -2.48 8.94
C SER A 130 -17.31 -1.39 9.71
N PRO A 131 -17.95 -0.66 10.64
CA PRO A 131 -17.28 0.36 11.45
C PRO A 131 -16.01 -0.15 12.14
N ASP A 132 -16.01 -1.40 12.61
CA ASP A 132 -14.83 -2.02 13.23
C ASP A 132 -13.65 -2.17 12.26
N VAL A 133 -13.93 -2.53 11.01
CA VAL A 133 -12.93 -2.65 9.94
C VAL A 133 -12.40 -1.26 9.58
N GLN A 134 -13.26 -0.25 9.46
CA GLN A 134 -12.84 1.13 9.20
C GLN A 134 -11.91 1.65 10.32
N GLN A 135 -12.30 1.46 11.59
CA GLN A 135 -11.48 1.85 12.74
C GLN A 135 -10.17 1.04 12.82
N LYS A 136 -10.18 -0.23 12.42
CA LYS A 136 -8.97 -1.04 12.29
C LYS A 136 -8.00 -0.43 11.27
N VAL A 137 -8.47 -0.05 10.09
CA VAL A 137 -7.63 0.59 9.06
C VAL A 137 -7.03 1.90 9.57
N VAL A 138 -7.82 2.76 10.23
CA VAL A 138 -7.32 4.01 10.84
C VAL A 138 -6.19 3.73 11.85
N ARG A 139 -6.37 2.74 12.73
CA ARG A 139 -5.33 2.29 13.67
C ARG A 139 -4.08 1.80 12.93
N MET A 140 -4.24 0.96 11.91
CA MET A 140 -3.11 0.44 11.13
C MET A 140 -2.34 1.57 10.44
N VAL A 141 -3.03 2.54 9.84
CA VAL A 141 -2.41 3.72 9.24
C VAL A 141 -1.55 4.47 10.24
N LYS A 142 -2.07 4.69 11.45
CA LYS A 142 -1.34 5.35 12.53
C LYS A 142 -0.10 4.57 12.95
N TYR A 143 -0.22 3.26 13.18
CA TYR A 143 0.91 2.44 13.62
C TYR A 143 1.96 2.19 12.54
N ALA A 144 1.62 2.35 11.26
CA ALA A 144 2.53 2.15 10.16
C ALA A 144 3.52 3.32 9.93
N GLU A 145 3.38 4.44 10.64
CA GLU A 145 4.21 5.64 10.42
C GLU A 145 5.71 5.36 10.61
N PHE A 146 6.11 4.58 11.63
CA PHE A 146 7.51 4.23 11.84
C PHE A 146 8.10 3.36 10.74
N LYS A 147 7.27 2.51 10.10
CA LYS A 147 7.70 1.72 8.94
C LYS A 147 7.88 2.63 7.73
N ARG A 148 6.92 3.52 7.46
CA ARG A 148 6.99 4.47 6.33
C ARG A 148 8.19 5.40 6.40
N ARG A 149 8.60 5.84 7.59
CA ARG A 149 9.82 6.67 7.75
C ARG A 149 11.12 5.94 7.39
N GLN A 150 11.08 4.61 7.32
CA GLN A 150 12.23 3.77 6.97
C GLN A 150 12.09 3.17 5.57
N ALA A 151 11.02 3.51 4.83
CA ALA A 151 10.85 3.07 3.47
C ALA A 151 11.97 3.62 2.57
N PRO A 152 12.38 2.86 1.54
CA PRO A 152 13.28 3.40 0.52
C PRO A 152 12.64 4.60 -0.20
N PRO A 153 13.42 5.42 -0.90
CA PRO A 153 12.89 6.43 -1.81
C PRO A 153 11.80 5.83 -2.72
N ILE A 154 10.71 6.58 -2.90
CA ILE A 154 9.58 6.23 -3.78
C ILE A 154 9.54 7.21 -4.96
N ILE A 155 9.11 6.74 -6.12
CA ILE A 155 8.77 7.63 -7.24
C ILE A 155 7.37 8.19 -6.99
N ARG A 156 7.25 9.53 -6.94
CA ARG A 156 5.96 10.19 -6.76
C ARG A 156 5.20 10.21 -8.10
N VAL A 157 3.98 9.69 -8.07
CA VAL A 157 3.06 9.66 -9.21
C VAL A 157 1.73 10.32 -8.85
N HIS A 158 1.34 10.27 -7.57
CA HIS A 158 0.09 10.83 -7.06
C HIS A 158 0.26 12.21 -6.42
N ARG A 159 -0.89 12.87 -6.19
CA ARG A 159 -0.97 14.21 -5.59
C ARG A 159 -0.35 14.27 -4.20
N ARG A 160 -0.42 13.20 -3.39
CA ARG A 160 0.24 13.10 -2.09
C ARG A 160 0.99 11.79 -1.91
N ALA A 161 2.32 11.86 -1.97
CA ALA A 161 3.22 10.73 -1.71
C ALA A 161 3.68 10.69 -0.25
N PHE A 162 4.03 9.49 0.25
CA PHE A 162 4.68 9.35 1.56
C PHE A 162 6.08 10.00 1.58
N GLY A 163 6.56 10.36 2.77
CA GLY A 163 7.80 11.11 2.93
C GLY A 163 7.56 12.62 2.84
N PHE A 164 7.99 13.26 1.75
CA PHE A 164 7.87 14.72 1.60
C PHE A 164 6.42 15.20 1.55
N GLY A 165 5.50 14.40 0.98
CA GLY A 165 4.09 14.81 0.80
C GLY A 165 3.21 14.64 2.03
N ARG A 166 3.65 13.91 3.07
CA ARG A 166 2.90 13.72 4.32
C ARG A 166 3.85 13.51 5.49
N ARG A 167 3.82 14.44 6.45
CA ARG A 167 4.65 14.39 7.68
C ARG A 167 3.78 14.21 8.90
N MET A 168 3.92 13.07 9.58
CA MET A 168 3.31 12.85 10.89
C MET A 168 4.37 12.59 11.96
N PRO A 169 4.08 12.89 13.24
CA PRO A 169 4.96 12.52 14.35
C PRO A 169 5.06 10.99 14.48
N LEU A 170 6.27 10.49 14.77
CA LEU A 170 6.52 9.07 15.04
C LEU A 170 5.93 8.64 16.40
N ALA A 171 6.24 9.42 17.44
CA ALA A 171 5.76 9.18 18.80
C ALA A 171 4.46 9.96 19.01
N GLN A 172 3.33 9.31 18.71
CA GLN A 172 2.00 9.90 18.91
C GLN A 172 1.00 8.85 19.40
N ARG A 173 0.09 9.28 20.28
CA ARG A 173 -0.93 8.42 20.91
C ARG A 173 -2.32 8.57 20.29
N PHE A 174 -2.62 9.72 19.69
CA PHE A 174 -3.95 10.05 19.19
C PHE A 174 -4.35 9.17 18.00
N VAL A 175 -5.52 8.55 18.11
CA VAL A 175 -6.14 7.81 17.02
C VAL A 175 -7.51 8.44 16.81
N PRO A 176 -7.77 9.06 15.65
CA PRO A 176 -9.08 9.62 15.35
C PRO A 176 -10.13 8.51 15.23
N ASP A 177 -11.39 8.86 15.44
CA ASP A 177 -12.52 8.01 15.10
C ASP A 177 -12.66 7.94 13.58
N ALA A 178 -12.85 6.74 13.03
CA ALA A 178 -13.11 6.55 11.61
C ALA A 178 -14.38 7.28 11.16
N ALA A 179 -15.40 7.33 12.01
CA ALA A 179 -16.64 8.05 11.72
C ALA A 179 -16.38 9.55 11.56
N ASP A 180 -15.40 10.11 12.25
CA ASP A 180 -15.06 11.54 12.12
C ASP A 180 -14.31 11.81 10.81
N ILE A 181 -13.49 10.86 10.34
CA ILE A 181 -12.82 10.98 9.03
C ILE A 181 -13.83 10.91 7.88
N VAL A 182 -14.83 10.03 8.02
CA VAL A 182 -15.91 9.87 7.03
C VAL A 182 -16.88 11.06 7.05
N ARG A 183 -17.15 11.65 8.23
CA ARG A 183 -18.12 12.76 8.40
C ARG A 183 -17.54 14.16 8.20
N ASN A 184 -16.29 14.44 8.58
CA ASN A 184 -15.73 15.80 8.59
C ASN A 184 -15.37 16.37 7.22
N HIS A 185 -15.66 15.65 6.14
CA HIS A 185 -15.35 16.09 4.77
C HIS A 185 -16.52 15.87 3.80
N GLY A 186 -17.74 15.74 4.32
CA GLY A 186 -18.98 15.78 3.55
C GLY A 186 -19.50 17.19 3.34
#